data_AF-A0A4R3ZI80-F1
#
_entry.id   AF-A0A4R3ZI80-F1
#
_cell.length_a   1.000
_cell.length_b   1.000
_cell.length_c   1.000
_cell.angle_alpha   90.00
_cell.angle_beta   90.00
_cell.angle_gamma   90.00
#
_symmetry.space_group_name_H-M   'P 1'
#
loop_
_entity.id
_entity.type
_entity.pdbx_description
1 polymer ?
#
loop_
_entity_poly.entity_id
_entity_poly.type
_entity_poly.pdbx_seq_one_letter_code
_entity_poly.pdbx_strand_id
1 'polypeptide(L)'
;MNTIPTILTDDRPTGQLHLGHYVGSLRQRVQLQHDHRQFILVADLQGLTDNGSDPQKRRFVCNPRHLRIADPGQSEGNVVFTYLDAFHQDNSLIADMKAHYQRGGLGDRQCKNELEDCLQTLLAPIRERRATIIADKGMLLELLRQGSERAHHLTQQTLHEVKRGLGLPVLF
;
A
#
# COMPACT_ATOMS: atom_id res chain seq x y z
N MET A 1 13.47 10.19 -24.97
CA MET A 1 12.64 11.06 -24.11
C MET A 1 13.08 10.80 -22.68
N ASN A 2 13.68 11.78 -22.00
CA ASN A 2 14.04 11.62 -20.58
C ASN A 2 12.76 11.57 -19.75
N THR A 3 12.38 10.38 -19.30
CA THR A 3 11.23 10.21 -18.41
C THR A 3 11.66 10.57 -17.00
N ILE A 4 11.05 11.62 -16.44
CA ILE A 4 11.18 11.96 -15.01
C ILE A 4 10.78 10.71 -14.20
N PRO A 5 11.63 10.19 -13.30
CA PRO A 5 11.32 8.97 -12.56
C PRO A 5 10.08 9.16 -11.67
N THR A 6 9.24 8.12 -11.63
CA THR A 6 7.99 8.13 -10.86
C THR A 6 8.22 7.52 -9.48
N ILE A 7 7.72 8.17 -8.43
CA ILE A 7 7.67 7.61 -7.08
C ILE A 7 6.22 7.42 -6.63
N LEU A 8 5.95 6.30 -5.98
CA LEU A 8 4.65 5.95 -5.41
C LEU A 8 4.81 5.71 -3.90
N THR A 9 3.99 6.38 -3.10
CA THR A 9 3.95 6.22 -1.64
C THR A 9 2.51 6.29 -1.16
N ASP A 10 2.24 5.87 0.08
CA ASP A 10 0.92 5.92 0.71
C ASP A 10 0.99 6.66 2.05
N ASP A 11 -0.05 7.43 2.36
CA ASP A 11 -0.24 8.15 3.62
C ASP A 11 -1.56 7.71 4.26
N ARG A 12 -1.51 7.39 5.56
CA ARG A 12 -2.72 7.23 6.38
C ARG A 12 -3.19 8.62 6.84
N PRO A 13 -4.42 9.05 6.54
CA PRO A 13 -4.93 10.34 7.00
C PRO A 13 -5.35 10.35 8.49
N THR A 14 -5.03 9.31 9.27
CA THR A 14 -5.50 9.13 10.65
C THR A 14 -4.42 9.49 11.68
N GLY A 15 -4.72 10.46 12.55
CA GLY A 15 -3.90 10.85 13.70
C GLY A 15 -3.12 12.15 13.54
N GLN A 16 -2.47 12.61 14.62
CA GLN A 16 -1.59 13.78 14.59
C GLN A 16 -0.22 13.43 13.99
N LEU A 17 0.35 14.37 13.22
CA LEU A 17 1.70 14.22 12.68
C LEU A 17 2.74 14.20 13.80
N HIS A 18 3.48 13.10 13.92
CA HIS A 18 4.65 12.97 14.80
C HIS A 18 5.96 12.80 14.01
N LEU A 19 7.10 12.89 14.73
CA LEU A 19 8.46 12.83 14.18
C LEU A 19 8.72 11.59 13.28
N GLY A 20 8.09 10.45 13.61
CA GLY A 20 8.16 9.24 12.77
C GLY A 20 7.68 9.44 11.33
N HIS A 21 6.65 10.25 11.08
CA HIS A 21 6.20 10.56 9.72
C HIS A 21 7.22 11.41 8.96
N TYR A 22 7.85 12.35 9.67
CA TYR A 22 8.90 13.20 9.10
C TYR A 22 10.11 12.39 8.64
N VAL A 23 10.62 11.53 9.52
CA VAL A 23 11.79 10.70 9.22
C VAL A 23 11.46 9.57 8.25
N GLY A 24 10.28 8.96 8.35
CA GLY A 24 9.92 7.77 7.58
C GLY A 24 9.42 8.03 6.15
N SER A 25 8.85 9.20 5.86
CA SER A 25 8.28 9.48 4.53
C SER A 25 8.45 10.94 4.10
N LEU A 26 8.00 11.91 4.92
CA LEU A 26 7.85 13.30 4.47
C LEU A 26 9.17 13.94 4.04
N ARG A 27 10.27 13.72 4.78
CA ARG A 27 11.58 14.30 4.45
C ARG A 27 12.07 13.83 3.08
N GLN A 28 11.92 12.55 2.77
CA GLN A 28 12.32 11.97 1.49
C GLN A 28 11.47 12.54 0.34
N ARG A 29 10.15 12.65 0.54
CA ARG A 29 9.23 13.21 -0.47
C ARG A 29 9.57 14.66 -0.81
N VAL A 30 9.83 15.49 0.20
CA VAL A 30 10.19 16.90 0.00
C VAL A 30 11.48 17.01 -0.81
N GLN A 31 12.47 16.14 -0.55
CA GLN A 31 13.71 16.13 -1.34
C GLN A 31 13.47 15.76 -2.80
N LEU A 32 12.59 14.79 -3.05
CA LEU A 32 12.36 14.26 -4.40
C LEU A 32 11.31 15.03 -5.20
N GLN A 33 10.61 16.02 -4.62
CA GLN A 33 9.43 16.65 -5.24
C GLN A 33 9.73 17.45 -6.51
N HIS A 34 10.99 17.90 -6.66
CA HIS A 34 11.40 18.73 -7.78
C HIS A 34 11.90 17.90 -8.98
N ASP A 35 12.36 16.68 -8.72
CA ASP A 35 13.05 15.85 -9.72
C ASP A 35 12.29 14.55 -10.05
N HIS A 36 11.19 14.26 -9.34
CA HIS A 36 10.40 13.05 -9.50
C HIS A 36 8.92 13.37 -9.63
N ARG A 37 8.22 12.61 -10.46
CA ARG A 37 6.76 12.65 -10.52
C ARG A 37 6.20 11.84 -9.35
N GLN A 38 5.53 12.50 -8.40
CA GLN A 38 5.06 11.85 -7.18
C GLN A 38 3.57 11.48 -7.24
N PHE A 39 3.25 10.27 -6.79
CA PHE A 39 1.89 9.84 -6.48
C PHE A 39 1.81 9.45 -5.00
N ILE A 40 0.91 10.11 -4.28
CA ILE A 40 0.62 9.81 -2.87
C ILE A 40 -0.76 9.19 -2.83
N LEU A 41 -0.81 7.88 -2.60
CA LEU A 41 -2.04 7.21 -2.20
C LEU A 41 -2.40 7.76 -0.82
N VAL A 42 -3.68 8.11 -0.65
CA VAL A 42 -4.23 8.44 0.67
C VAL A 42 -5.23 7.34 0.95
N ALA A 43 -4.72 6.19 1.37
CA ALA A 43 -5.56 5.04 1.59
C ALA A 43 -6.04 5.02 3.04
N ASP A 44 -7.35 5.18 3.25
CA ASP A 44 -8.04 4.68 4.45
C ASP A 44 -8.18 3.14 4.39
N LEU A 45 -7.13 2.45 3.92
CA LEU A 45 -7.10 1.01 3.78
C LEU A 45 -6.98 0.33 5.15
N GLN A 46 -6.50 1.05 6.17
CA GLN A 46 -6.60 0.56 7.54
C GLN A 46 -8.03 0.55 8.09
N GLY A 47 -8.96 1.33 7.54
CA GLY A 47 -10.39 1.12 7.79
C GLY A 47 -10.84 -0.31 7.43
N LEU A 48 -10.24 -0.92 6.40
CA LEU A 48 -10.49 -2.31 6.01
C LEU A 48 -9.70 -3.35 6.83
N THR A 49 -8.50 -3.02 7.33
CA THR A 49 -7.71 -3.96 8.17
C THR A 49 -8.07 -3.93 9.65
N ASP A 50 -8.47 -2.76 10.17
CA ASP A 50 -8.71 -2.53 11.59
C ASP A 50 -10.23 -2.51 11.91
N ASN A 51 -11.10 -2.18 10.94
CA ASN A 51 -12.56 -2.20 11.06
C ASN A 51 -13.26 -3.08 9.99
N GLY A 52 -12.58 -4.08 9.43
CA GLY A 52 -13.12 -4.94 8.36
C GLY A 52 -14.46 -5.63 8.70
N SER A 53 -14.76 -5.79 9.99
CA SER A 53 -16.00 -6.37 10.51
C SER A 53 -17.17 -5.38 10.66
N ASP A 54 -16.98 -4.07 10.46
CA ASP A 54 -18.04 -3.05 10.56
C ASP A 54 -18.43 -2.50 9.16
N PRO A 55 -19.58 -2.92 8.61
CA PRO A 55 -20.05 -2.49 7.29
C PRO A 55 -20.32 -0.99 7.16
N GLN A 56 -20.61 -0.29 8.26
CA GLN A 56 -21.07 1.11 8.21
C GLN A 56 -19.93 2.11 7.98
N LYS A 57 -18.68 1.71 8.25
CA LYS A 57 -17.50 2.59 8.11
C LYS A 57 -16.80 2.46 6.75
N ARG A 58 -17.24 1.56 5.86
CA ARG A 58 -16.66 1.32 4.53
C ARG A 58 -17.33 2.16 3.45
N ARG A 59 -17.04 3.48 3.40
CA ARG A 59 -17.69 4.38 2.44
C ARG A 59 -16.71 4.96 1.43
N PHE A 60 -16.39 4.18 0.41
CA PHE A 60 -15.65 4.64 -0.77
C PHE A 60 -16.58 5.49 -1.67
N VAL A 61 -16.18 6.72 -2.00
CA VAL A 61 -16.82 7.47 -3.09
C VAL A 61 -16.16 7.02 -4.39
N CYS A 62 -16.87 6.23 -5.21
CA CYS A 62 -16.28 5.61 -6.40
C CYS A 62 -16.36 6.47 -7.64
N ASN A 63 -17.42 7.27 -7.82
CA ASN A 63 -17.51 8.18 -8.94
C ASN A 63 -18.61 9.25 -8.73
N PRO A 64 -18.28 10.56 -8.78
CA PRO A 64 -19.30 11.61 -8.71
C PRO A 64 -20.21 11.69 -9.96
N ARG A 65 -19.88 11.00 -11.06
CA ARG A 65 -20.65 11.01 -12.33
C ARG A 65 -21.54 9.78 -12.56
N HIS A 66 -21.45 8.75 -11.71
CA HIS A 66 -22.26 7.54 -11.80
C HIS A 66 -23.30 7.55 -10.67
N LEU A 67 -24.39 8.29 -10.88
CA LEU A 67 -25.42 8.53 -9.85
C LEU A 67 -26.48 7.43 -9.82
N ARG A 68 -26.74 6.76 -10.95
CA ARG A 68 -27.68 5.64 -11.07
C ARG A 68 -26.98 4.43 -11.69
N ILE A 69 -27.40 3.23 -11.28
CA ILE A 69 -26.83 1.96 -11.78
C ILE A 69 -26.97 1.82 -13.30
N ALA A 70 -28.02 2.39 -13.89
CA ALA A 70 -28.26 2.35 -15.33
C ALA A 70 -27.37 3.31 -16.13
N ASP A 71 -26.73 4.29 -15.48
CA ASP A 71 -25.88 5.25 -16.17
C ASP A 71 -24.55 4.56 -16.54
N PRO A 72 -23.94 4.90 -17.69
CA PRO A 72 -22.62 4.36 -18.05
C PRO A 72 -21.53 4.92 -17.12
N GLY A 73 -20.69 4.04 -16.60
CA GLY A 73 -19.55 4.38 -15.75
C GLY A 73 -18.22 4.43 -16.51
N GLN A 74 -17.26 5.22 -16.02
CA GLN A 74 -15.90 5.24 -16.54
C GLN A 74 -15.00 4.31 -15.73
N SER A 75 -14.38 3.34 -16.40
CA SER A 75 -13.42 2.42 -15.77
C SER A 75 -12.02 3.03 -15.63
N GLU A 76 -11.64 3.92 -16.55
CA GLU A 76 -10.34 4.62 -16.53
C GLU A 76 -10.33 5.68 -15.42
N GLY A 77 -9.32 5.63 -14.54
CA GLY A 77 -9.25 6.48 -13.34
C GLY A 77 -10.12 6.01 -12.17
N ASN A 78 -10.86 4.89 -12.31
CA ASN A 78 -11.62 4.31 -11.22
C ASN A 78 -10.71 3.44 -10.33
N VAL A 79 -10.56 3.84 -9.07
CA VAL A 79 -9.73 3.17 -8.08
C VAL A 79 -10.15 1.71 -7.88
N VAL A 80 -11.45 1.40 -7.92
CA VAL A 80 -11.92 0.02 -7.74
C VAL A 80 -11.39 -0.89 -8.83
N PHE A 81 -11.50 -0.47 -10.09
CA PHE A 81 -10.98 -1.25 -11.21
C PHE A 81 -9.45 -1.30 -11.22
N THR A 82 -8.77 -0.25 -10.75
CA THR A 82 -7.31 -0.24 -10.60
C THR A 82 -6.85 -1.31 -9.60
N TYR A 83 -7.55 -1.46 -8.48
CA TYR A 83 -7.24 -2.49 -7.50
C TYR A 83 -7.62 -3.89 -8.00
N LEU A 84 -8.78 -4.03 -8.65
CA LEU A 84 -9.19 -5.30 -9.26
C LEU A 84 -8.16 -5.78 -10.30
N ASP A 85 -7.64 -4.88 -11.14
CA ASP A 85 -6.57 -5.20 -12.11
C ASP A 85 -5.27 -5.65 -11.43
N ALA A 86 -4.97 -5.10 -10.25
CA ALA A 86 -3.72 -5.40 -9.54
C ALA A 86 -3.77 -6.70 -8.73
N PHE A 87 -4.95 -7.05 -8.20
CA PHE A 87 -5.07 -8.09 -7.17
C PHE A 87 -6.02 -9.24 -7.52
N HIS A 88 -6.95 -9.04 -8.46
CA HIS A 88 -7.87 -10.09 -8.87
C HIS A 88 -7.16 -11.12 -9.75
N GLN A 89 -7.42 -12.41 -9.52
CA GLN A 89 -6.75 -13.49 -10.27
C GLN A 89 -7.38 -13.73 -11.65
N ASP A 90 -8.69 -13.49 -11.78
CA ASP A 90 -9.41 -13.67 -13.04
C ASP A 90 -9.50 -12.36 -13.81
N ASN A 91 -8.63 -12.21 -14.81
CA ASN A 91 -8.60 -11.04 -15.70
C ASN A 91 -9.78 -11.02 -16.68
N SER A 92 -10.37 -12.17 -17.00
CA SER A 92 -11.54 -12.25 -17.89
C SER A 92 -12.76 -11.67 -17.20
N LEU A 93 -12.98 -12.03 -15.95
CA LEU A 93 -14.05 -11.46 -15.13
C LEU A 93 -13.92 -9.93 -15.04
N ILE A 94 -12.71 -9.41 -14.80
CA ILE A 94 -12.50 -7.96 -14.71
C ILE A 94 -12.75 -7.27 -16.05
N ALA A 95 -12.36 -7.88 -17.17
CA ALA A 95 -12.66 -7.35 -18.50
C ALA A 95 -14.18 -7.28 -18.74
N ASP A 96 -14.93 -8.32 -18.37
CA ASP A 96 -16.38 -8.36 -18.50
C ASP A 96 -17.07 -7.34 -17.58
N MET A 97 -16.59 -7.21 -16.34
CA MET A 97 -17.07 -6.20 -15.40
C MET A 97 -16.83 -4.79 -15.91
N LYS A 98 -15.65 -4.50 -16.49
CA LYS A 98 -15.36 -3.20 -17.11
C LYS A 98 -16.30 -2.92 -18.28
N ALA A 99 -16.52 -3.90 -19.16
CA ALA A 99 -17.44 -3.77 -20.28
C ALA A 99 -18.89 -3.56 -19.82
N HIS A 100 -19.33 -4.25 -18.76
CA HIS A 100 -20.65 -4.06 -18.17
C HIS A 100 -20.79 -2.68 -17.51
N TYR A 101 -19.77 -2.23 -16.79
CA TYR A 101 -19.74 -0.89 -16.16
C TYR A 101 -19.82 0.23 -17.21
N GLN A 102 -19.11 0.09 -18.34
CA GLN A 102 -19.12 1.06 -19.43
C GLN A 102 -20.46 1.11 -20.17
N ARG A 103 -21.15 -0.02 -20.32
CA ARG A 103 -22.49 -0.08 -20.93
C ARG A 103 -23.59 0.48 -20.01
N GLY A 104 -23.32 0.57 -18.71
CA GLY A 104 -24.34 0.81 -17.69
C GLY A 104 -25.06 -0.48 -17.29
N GLY A 105 -25.57 -0.52 -16.06
CA GLY A 105 -26.23 -1.70 -15.47
C GLY A 105 -25.44 -2.35 -14.32
N LEU A 106 -24.16 -2.01 -14.16
CA LEU A 106 -23.31 -2.50 -13.07
C LEU A 106 -23.16 -1.44 -11.97
N GLY A 107 -23.72 -1.71 -10.79
CA GLY A 107 -23.67 -0.77 -9.68
C GLY A 107 -22.32 -0.76 -8.96
N ASP A 108 -21.90 0.41 -8.45
CA ASP A 108 -20.64 0.55 -7.70
C ASP A 108 -20.55 -0.37 -6.49
N ARG A 109 -21.68 -0.71 -5.87
CA ARG A 109 -21.74 -1.67 -4.76
C ARG A 109 -21.26 -3.04 -5.18
N GLN A 110 -21.62 -3.49 -6.38
CA GLN A 110 -21.22 -4.81 -6.88
C GLN A 110 -19.72 -4.84 -7.16
N CYS A 111 -19.17 -3.81 -7.81
CA CYS A 111 -17.72 -3.71 -8.04
C CYS A 111 -16.94 -3.69 -6.71
N LYS A 112 -17.47 -3.01 -5.69
CA LYS A 112 -16.85 -2.97 -4.35
C LYS A 112 -16.90 -4.29 -3.63
N ASN A 113 -18.02 -5.02 -3.72
CA ASN A 113 -18.13 -6.32 -3.09
C ASN A 113 -17.09 -7.28 -3.69
N GLU A 114 -16.95 -7.29 -5.02
CA GLU A 114 -15.94 -8.09 -5.70
C GLU A 114 -14.52 -7.74 -5.24
N LEU A 115 -14.23 -6.44 -5.14
CA LEU A 115 -12.95 -5.97 -4.62
C LEU A 115 -12.75 -6.35 -3.15
N GLU A 116 -13.79 -6.24 -2.33
CA GLU A 116 -13.75 -6.62 -0.92
C GLU A 116 -13.40 -8.09 -0.79
N ASP A 117 -14.10 -8.97 -1.50
CA ASP A 117 -13.84 -10.42 -1.47
C ASP A 117 -12.41 -10.74 -1.91
N CYS A 118 -11.96 -10.16 -3.02
CA CYS A 118 -10.59 -10.27 -3.51
C CYS A 118 -9.54 -9.88 -2.45
N LEU A 119 -9.71 -8.71 -1.83
CA LEU A 119 -8.78 -8.21 -0.82
C LEU A 119 -8.84 -9.02 0.48
N GLN A 120 -10.02 -9.49 0.90
CA GLN A 120 -10.16 -10.33 2.09
C GLN A 120 -9.43 -11.66 1.90
N THR A 121 -9.60 -12.30 0.74
CA THR A 121 -8.86 -13.53 0.39
C THR A 121 -7.36 -13.30 0.35
N LEU A 122 -6.91 -12.21 -0.27
CA LEU A 122 -5.49 -11.86 -0.34
C LEU A 122 -4.87 -11.61 1.05
N LEU A 123 -5.60 -10.91 1.92
CA LEU A 123 -5.11 -10.48 3.23
C LEU A 123 -5.27 -11.55 4.32
N ALA A 124 -6.16 -12.53 4.16
CA ALA A 124 -6.41 -13.59 5.14
C ALA A 124 -5.13 -14.29 5.63
N PRO A 125 -4.25 -14.85 4.77
CA PRO A 125 -3.03 -15.53 5.23
C PRO A 125 -2.04 -14.57 5.91
N ILE A 126 -2.03 -13.30 5.52
CA ILE A 126 -1.16 -12.28 6.15
C ILE A 126 -1.67 -11.96 7.56
N ARG A 127 -2.99 -11.85 7.74
CA ARG A 127 -3.64 -11.60 9.03
C ARG A 127 -3.42 -12.76 10.00
N GLU A 128 -3.56 -13.99 9.53
CA GLU A 128 -3.30 -15.19 10.32
C GLU A 128 -1.84 -15.23 10.80
N ARG A 129 -0.88 -15.08 9.90
CA ARG A 129 0.55 -15.03 10.25
C ARG A 129 0.87 -13.91 11.24
N ARG A 130 0.29 -12.71 11.02
CA ARG A 130 0.44 -11.58 11.93
C ARG A 130 -0.12 -11.89 13.31
N ALA A 131 -1.29 -12.51 13.40
CA ALA A 131 -1.91 -12.89 14.67
C ALA A 131 -1.03 -13.86 15.46
N THR A 132 -0.45 -14.88 14.80
CA THR A 132 0.49 -15.81 15.42
C THR A 132 1.73 -15.11 15.98
N ILE A 133 2.32 -14.19 15.22
CA ILE A 133 3.54 -13.47 15.63
C ILE A 133 3.25 -12.48 16.78
N ILE A 134 2.10 -11.80 16.76
CA ILE A 134 1.74 -10.83 17.82
C ILE A 134 1.38 -11.53 19.12
N ALA A 135 0.80 -12.74 19.06
CA ALA A 135 0.46 -13.53 20.24
C ALA A 135 1.69 -13.86 21.10
N ASP A 136 2.86 -14.02 20.46
CA ASP A 136 4.14 -14.25 21.14
C ASP A 136 5.09 -13.06 20.97
N LYS A 137 5.02 -12.13 21.93
CA LYS A 137 5.93 -10.97 21.97
C LYS A 137 7.40 -11.36 22.07
N GLY A 138 7.73 -12.50 22.68
CA GLY A 138 9.10 -12.99 22.81
C GLY A 138 9.66 -13.39 21.44
N MET A 139 8.88 -14.17 20.68
CA MET A 139 9.20 -14.51 19.29
C MET A 139 9.39 -13.25 18.43
N LEU A 140 8.52 -12.26 18.55
CA LEU A 140 8.62 -11.01 17.79
C LEU A 140 9.92 -10.26 18.09
N LEU A 141 10.27 -10.10 19.36
CA LEU A 141 11.51 -9.41 19.75
C LEU A 141 12.76 -10.16 19.27
N GLU A 142 12.74 -11.49 19.35
CA GLU A 142 13.85 -12.31 18.86
C GLU A 142 14.01 -12.22 17.34
N LEU A 143 12.91 -12.23 16.59
CA LEU A 143 12.92 -12.03 15.14
C LEU A 143 13.53 -10.66 14.76
N LEU A 144 13.15 -9.60 15.47
CA LEU A 144 13.69 -8.26 15.25
C LEU A 144 15.18 -8.18 15.62
N ARG A 145 15.59 -8.82 16.71
CA ARG A 145 17.00 -8.91 17.13
C ARG A 145 17.84 -9.60 16.06
N GLN A 146 17.43 -10.78 15.61
CA GLN A 146 18.13 -11.52 14.57
C GLN A 146 18.22 -10.75 13.25
N GLY A 147 17.13 -10.09 12.84
CA GLY A 147 17.13 -9.23 11.66
C GLY A 147 18.13 -8.09 11.78
N SER A 148 18.17 -7.45 12.96
CA SER A 148 19.12 -6.38 13.26
C SER A 148 20.57 -6.86 13.24
N GLU A 149 20.86 -8.04 13.80
CA GLU A 149 22.21 -8.62 13.80
C GLU A 149 22.72 -8.94 12.39
N ARG A 150 21.86 -9.51 11.54
CA ARG A 150 22.24 -9.78 10.14
C ARG A 150 22.53 -8.49 9.37
N ALA A 151 21.67 -7.48 9.52
CA ALA A 151 21.89 -6.17 8.92
C ALA A 151 23.15 -5.50 9.48
N HIS A 152 23.38 -5.62 10.78
CA HIS A 152 24.57 -5.09 11.44
C HIS A 152 25.84 -5.71 10.87
N HIS A 153 25.89 -7.02 10.72
CA HIS A 153 27.06 -7.71 10.18
C HIS A 153 27.41 -7.23 8.75
N LEU A 154 26.40 -7.08 7.88
CA LEU A 154 26.61 -6.56 6.53
C LEU A 154 27.07 -5.09 6.54
N THR A 155 26.41 -4.24 7.34
CA THR A 155 26.73 -2.82 7.40
C THR A 155 28.11 -2.55 8.00
N GLN A 156 28.60 -3.41 8.90
CA GLN A 156 29.97 -3.30 9.42
C GLN A 156 31.03 -3.49 8.32
N GLN A 157 30.80 -4.39 7.37
CA GLN A 157 31.71 -4.58 6.24
C GLN A 157 31.78 -3.31 5.37
N THR A 158 30.62 -2.76 4.99
CA THR A 158 30.55 -1.51 4.23
C THR A 158 31.16 -0.34 5.00
N LEU A 159 30.88 -0.23 6.30
CA LEU A 159 31.43 0.81 7.15
C LEU A 159 32.96 0.71 7.23
N HIS A 160 33.50 -0.50 7.29
CA HIS A 160 34.94 -0.74 7.29
C HIS A 160 35.59 -0.26 5.98
N GLU A 161 35.01 -0.61 4.83
CA GLU A 161 35.50 -0.15 3.51
C GLU A 161 35.47 1.37 3.38
N VAL A 162 34.38 2.01 3.82
CA VAL A 162 34.24 3.48 3.80
C VAL A 162 35.27 4.14 4.71
N LYS A 163 35.44 3.65 5.94
CA LYS A 163 36.44 4.18 6.87
C LYS A 163 37.85 4.05 6.30
N ARG A 164 38.19 2.90 5.70
CA ARG A 164 39.47 2.68 5.03
C ARG A 164 39.69 3.64 3.87
N GLY A 165 38.67 3.85 3.02
CA GLY A 165 38.74 4.79 1.89
C GLY A 165 38.89 6.25 2.32
N LEU A 166 38.32 6.64 3.47
CA LEU A 166 38.42 7.98 4.04
C LEU A 166 39.65 8.19 4.94
N GLY A 167 40.49 7.17 5.13
CA GLY A 167 41.66 7.25 6.01
C GLY A 167 41.31 7.34 7.50
N LEU A 168 40.11 6.93 7.89
CA LEU A 168 39.68 6.90 9.29
C LEU A 168 40.19 5.61 9.97
N PRO A 169 40.54 5.67 11.27
CA PRO A 169 40.98 4.50 12.01
C PRO A 169 39.85 3.45 12.10
N VAL A 170 40.16 2.24 11.66
CA VAL A 170 39.34 1.04 11.84
C VAL A 170 39.89 0.25 13.02
N LEU A 171 39.28 0.41 14.19
CA LEU A 171 39.52 -0.45 15.34
C LEU A 171 38.73 -1.75 15.14
N PHE A 172 39.38 -2.87 15.51
CA PHE A 172 38.87 -4.24 15.39
C PHE A 172 37.61 -4.46 16.21
#